data_AF-A0AAV2D2X6-F1
#
_entry.id   AF-A0AAV2D2X6-F1
#
_cell.length_a   1.000
_cell.length_b   1.000
_cell.length_c   1.000
_cell.angle_alpha   90.00
_cell.angle_beta   90.00
_cell.angle_gamma   90.00
#
_symmetry.space_group_name_H-M   'P 1'
#
loop_
_entity.id
_entity.type
_entity.pdbx_description
1 polymer ?
#
loop_
_entity_poly.entity_id
_entity_poly.type
_entity_poly.pdbx_seq_one_letter_code
_entity_poly.pdbx_strand_id
1 'polypeptide(L)'
;MLTKILAVILLATIAMPSSSMSYRLQVNVSNQLSRGRKITVRCESKDDDLGSRRLIAGDVYSWSFSRNIFGTTLYWCDVSTARGKKHLSFNAYDESQRKKGMPKLHELTWEIKDDGLYFAGFPVSIAPWVSQ
;
A
#
# COMPACT_ATOMS: atom_id res chain seq x y z
N MET A 1 6.28 -1.18 -54.06
CA MET A 1 6.98 -0.84 -52.79
C MET A 1 6.03 -0.71 -51.61
N LEU A 2 4.86 -0.08 -51.75
CA LEU A 2 3.82 0.05 -50.70
C LEU A 2 3.31 -1.29 -50.12
N THR A 3 3.19 -2.33 -50.93
CA THR A 3 2.73 -3.66 -50.49
C THR A 3 3.72 -4.39 -49.57
N LYS A 4 5.02 -4.14 -49.71
CA LYS A 4 6.04 -4.66 -48.77
C LYS A 4 6.00 -3.94 -47.42
N ILE A 5 5.67 -2.64 -47.42
CA ILE A 5 5.59 -1.81 -46.21
C ILE A 5 4.46 -2.31 -45.30
N LEU A 6 3.30 -2.67 -45.86
CA LEU A 6 2.18 -3.23 -45.10
C LEU A 6 2.53 -4.57 -44.43
N ALA A 7 3.26 -5.45 -45.13
CA ALA A 7 3.71 -6.73 -44.57
C ALA A 7 4.74 -6.55 -43.44
N VAL A 8 5.60 -5.53 -43.53
CA VAL A 8 6.57 -5.19 -42.47
C VAL A 8 5.87 -4.67 -41.22
N ILE A 9 4.78 -3.90 -41.35
CA ILE A 9 3.99 -3.41 -40.20
C ILE A 9 3.25 -4.57 -39.51
N LEU A 10 2.79 -5.57 -40.26
CA LEU A 10 2.12 -6.75 -39.70
C LEU A 10 3.09 -7.68 -38.93
N LEU A 11 4.35 -7.75 -39.37
CA LEU A 11 5.42 -8.52 -38.72
C LEU A 11 6.10 -7.76 -37.56
N ALA A 12 5.83 -6.46 -37.42
CA ALA A 12 6.30 -5.65 -36.29
C ALA A 12 5.43 -5.78 -35.03
N THR A 13 4.57 -6.80 -34.94
CA THR A 13 4.12 -7.38 -33.66
C THR A 13 5.25 -8.23 -33.08
N ILE A 14 6.43 -7.63 -32.96
CA ILE A 14 7.54 -8.21 -32.21
C ILE A 14 6.97 -8.45 -30.83
N ALA A 15 6.90 -9.72 -30.44
CA ALA A 15 6.50 -10.16 -29.12
C ALA A 15 7.11 -9.20 -28.12
N MET A 16 6.26 -8.43 -27.42
CA MET A 16 6.71 -7.66 -26.27
C MET A 16 7.46 -8.67 -25.41
N PRO A 17 8.77 -8.49 -25.15
CA PRO A 17 9.48 -9.40 -24.27
C PRO A 17 8.64 -9.46 -23.00
N SER A 18 8.21 -10.67 -22.64
CA SER A 18 7.42 -10.97 -21.46
C SER A 18 8.30 -10.83 -20.21
N SER A 19 8.90 -9.67 -20.07
CA SER A 19 9.49 -9.14 -18.86
C SER A 19 8.68 -7.92 -18.42
N SER A 20 7.35 -8.04 -18.49
CA SER A 20 6.51 -7.49 -17.42
C SER A 20 6.91 -8.22 -16.14
N MET A 21 8.10 -7.91 -15.64
CA MET A 21 8.40 -8.06 -14.23
C MET A 21 7.46 -7.07 -13.58
N SER A 22 6.23 -7.53 -13.34
CA SER A 22 5.20 -6.79 -12.63
C SER A 22 5.85 -6.41 -11.31
N TYR A 23 6.32 -5.16 -11.22
CA TYR A 23 6.86 -4.61 -10.00
C TYR A 23 5.68 -4.35 -9.07
N ARG A 24 5.09 -5.45 -8.58
CA ARG A 24 4.05 -5.44 -7.58
C ARG A 24 4.66 -4.87 -6.32
N LEU A 25 4.00 -3.85 -5.80
CA LEU A 25 4.29 -3.34 -4.47
C LEU A 25 3.41 -4.11 -3.51
N GLN A 26 4.02 -4.62 -2.44
CA GLN A 26 3.32 -5.27 -1.35
C GLN A 26 3.25 -4.30 -0.17
N VAL A 27 2.06 -4.15 0.39
CA VAL A 27 1.82 -3.38 1.61
C VAL A 27 1.41 -4.36 2.70
N ASN A 28 1.98 -4.21 3.89
CA ASN A 28 1.63 -4.97 5.07
C ASN A 28 1.29 -3.99 6.19
N VAL A 29 0.12 -4.16 6.82
CA VAL A 29 -0.30 -3.39 7.99
C VAL A 29 -0.46 -4.38 9.14
N SER A 30 0.35 -4.23 10.19
CA SER A 30 0.39 -5.17 11.31
C SER A 30 -0.07 -4.54 12.62
N ASN A 31 -0.80 -5.30 13.42
CA ASN A 31 -1.19 -4.92 14.77
C ASN A 31 -0.16 -5.43 15.79
N GLN A 32 0.61 -4.52 16.39
CA GLN A 32 1.64 -4.84 17.39
C GLN A 32 1.28 -4.27 18.77
N LEU A 33 -0.02 -4.05 19.04
CA LEU A 33 -0.47 -3.56 20.34
C LEU A 33 -0.28 -4.60 21.44
N SER A 34 0.25 -4.18 22.58
CA SER A 34 0.38 -5.06 23.74
C SER A 34 -0.98 -5.48 24.32
N ARG A 35 -0.98 -6.57 25.09
CA ARG A 35 -2.15 -7.12 25.80
C ARG A 35 -3.28 -7.62 24.89
N GLY A 36 -2.95 -8.06 23.67
CA GLY A 36 -3.91 -8.70 22.77
C GLY A 36 -5.02 -7.75 22.28
N ARG A 37 -4.78 -6.45 22.30
CA ARG A 37 -5.76 -5.45 21.84
C ARG A 37 -6.03 -5.63 20.36
N LYS A 38 -7.31 -5.51 20.02
CA LYS A 38 -7.81 -5.67 18.66
C LYS A 38 -8.03 -4.31 18.01
N ILE A 39 -7.69 -4.23 16.73
CA ILE A 39 -7.96 -3.07 15.88
C ILE A 39 -8.81 -3.49 14.69
N THR A 40 -9.53 -2.53 14.13
CA THR A 40 -10.17 -2.62 12.83
C THR A 40 -9.41 -1.69 11.90
N VAL A 41 -8.92 -2.23 10.79
CA VAL A 41 -8.20 -1.50 9.75
C VAL A 41 -9.05 -1.53 8.49
N ARG A 42 -9.40 -0.36 7.95
CA ARG A 42 -9.98 -0.21 6.61
C ARG A 42 -8.93 0.46 5.74
N CYS A 43 -8.65 -0.11 4.58
CA CYS A 43 -7.74 0.49 3.62
C CYS A 43 -8.43 0.58 2.28
N GLU A 44 -8.14 1.63 1.53
CA GLU A 44 -8.74 1.86 0.22
C GLU A 44 -7.85 2.81 -0.61
N SER A 45 -8.10 2.83 -1.91
CA SER A 45 -7.63 3.86 -2.84
C SER A 45 -8.83 4.60 -3.42
N LYS A 46 -8.57 5.55 -4.33
CA LYS A 46 -9.64 6.17 -5.11
C LYS A 46 -10.43 5.14 -5.93
N ASP A 47 -9.76 4.12 -6.43
CA ASP A 47 -10.29 3.20 -7.43
C ASP A 47 -10.63 1.81 -6.84
N ASP A 48 -10.07 1.46 -5.68
CA ASP A 48 -10.21 0.14 -5.04
C ASP A 48 -10.58 0.26 -3.55
N ASP A 49 -11.72 -0.28 -3.14
CA ASP A 49 -12.02 -0.53 -1.72
C ASP A 49 -11.44 -1.90 -1.35
N LEU A 50 -10.42 -1.93 -0.48
CA LEU A 50 -9.84 -3.20 0.00
C LEU A 50 -10.69 -3.79 1.14
N GLY A 51 -11.54 -2.97 1.75
CA GLY A 51 -12.43 -3.33 2.84
C GLY A 51 -11.78 -3.28 4.22
N SER A 52 -12.63 -3.57 5.22
CA SER A 52 -12.26 -3.56 6.63
C SER A 52 -11.83 -4.96 7.10
N ARG A 53 -10.74 -5.03 7.87
CA ARG A 53 -10.31 -6.24 8.59
C ARG A 53 -10.10 -5.98 10.06
N ARG A 54 -10.52 -6.95 10.88
CA ARG A 54 -10.28 -6.95 12.32
C ARG A 54 -9.02 -7.76 12.60
N LEU A 55 -8.02 -7.11 13.19
CA LEU A 55 -6.71 -7.67 13.49
C LEU A 55 -6.55 -7.88 15.00
N ILE A 56 -6.20 -9.08 15.43
CA ILE A 56 -5.68 -9.33 16.78
C ILE A 56 -4.19 -8.98 16.84
N ALA A 57 -3.59 -8.94 18.03
CA ALA A 57 -2.17 -8.66 18.15
C ALA A 57 -1.35 -9.75 17.43
N GLY A 58 -0.41 -9.34 16.58
CA GLY A 58 0.38 -10.21 15.70
C GLY A 58 -0.21 -10.39 14.29
N ASP A 59 -1.49 -10.06 14.06
CA ASP A 59 -2.09 -10.19 12.74
C ASP A 59 -1.55 -9.15 11.75
N VAL A 60 -1.55 -9.54 10.47
CA VAL A 60 -1.12 -8.71 9.35
C VAL A 60 -2.24 -8.65 8.30
N TYR A 61 -2.57 -7.43 7.86
CA TYR A 61 -3.39 -7.18 6.69
C TYR A 61 -2.49 -6.77 5.52
N SER A 62 -2.44 -7.61 4.48
CA SER A 62 -1.61 -7.38 3.30
C SER A 62 -2.40 -7.32 2.01
N TRP A 63 -1.91 -6.53 1.07
CA TRP A 63 -2.34 -6.53 -0.33
C TRP A 63 -1.15 -6.18 -1.24
N SER A 64 -1.31 -6.44 -2.54
CA SER A 64 -0.33 -6.02 -3.54
C SER A 64 -0.99 -5.42 -4.76
N PHE A 65 -0.33 -4.40 -5.33
CA PHE A 65 -0.85 -3.66 -6.47
C PHE A 65 0.28 -3.30 -7.44
N SER A 66 -0.09 -2.95 -8.67
CA SER A 66 0.81 -2.33 -9.63
C SER A 66 0.56 -0.83 -9.66
N ARG A 67 1.62 -0.03 -9.74
CA ARG A 67 1.49 1.43 -9.89
C ARG A 67 0.74 1.76 -11.17
N ASN A 68 -0.14 2.76 -11.12
CA ASN A 68 -0.79 3.26 -12.32
C ASN A 68 0.21 4.02 -13.20
N ILE A 69 -0.05 4.05 -14.51
CA ILE A 69 0.85 4.65 -15.51
C ILE A 69 0.97 6.17 -15.31
N PHE A 70 -0.08 6.80 -14.77
CA PHE A 70 -0.11 8.25 -14.50
C PHE A 70 0.71 8.65 -13.25
N GLY A 71 1.17 7.68 -12.46
CA GLY A 71 1.94 7.92 -11.25
C GLY A 71 1.19 8.76 -10.22
N THR A 72 -0.08 8.41 -9.98
CA THR A 72 -0.99 9.06 -9.02
C THR A 72 -1.55 8.09 -7.98
N THR A 73 -1.08 6.83 -7.94
CA THR A 73 -1.58 5.82 -7.00
C THR A 73 -1.39 6.26 -5.54
N LEU A 74 -2.48 6.16 -4.78
CA LEU A 74 -2.57 6.49 -3.36
C LEU A 74 -3.44 5.43 -2.68
N TYR A 75 -2.93 4.83 -1.59
CA TYR A 75 -3.72 4.02 -0.67
C TYR A 75 -3.62 4.65 0.72
N TRP A 76 -4.76 4.85 1.37
CA TRP A 76 -4.84 5.29 2.76
C TRP A 76 -5.49 4.21 3.62
N CYS A 77 -5.17 4.23 4.90
CA CYS A 77 -5.72 3.32 5.88
C CYS A 77 -6.23 4.08 7.10
N ASP A 78 -7.40 3.67 7.54
CA ASP A 78 -8.10 4.13 8.71
C ASP A 78 -8.15 3.01 9.75
N VAL A 79 -7.61 3.29 10.93
CA VAL A 79 -7.47 2.31 12.01
C VAL A 79 -8.25 2.77 13.21
N SER A 80 -9.05 1.88 13.77
CA SER A 80 -9.74 2.12 15.04
C SER A 80 -9.54 0.97 16.00
N THR A 81 -9.52 1.25 17.30
CA THR A 81 -9.60 0.17 18.30
C THR A 81 -10.98 -0.50 18.25
N ALA A 82 -11.09 -1.77 18.67
CA ALA A 82 -12.36 -2.52 18.61
C ALA A 82 -13.56 -1.88 19.35
N ARG A 83 -13.33 -0.86 20.20
CA ARG A 83 -14.38 -0.08 20.88
C ARG A 83 -14.50 1.35 20.34
N GLY A 84 -13.89 1.67 19.20
CA GLY A 84 -13.95 2.99 18.54
C GLY A 84 -13.25 4.15 19.27
N LYS A 85 -12.73 3.95 20.47
CA LYS A 85 -12.22 5.05 21.34
C LYS A 85 -10.96 5.77 20.85
N LYS A 86 -10.29 5.18 19.88
CA LYS A 86 -8.94 5.57 19.44
C LYS A 86 -8.87 5.34 17.94
N HIS A 87 -8.40 6.35 17.21
CA HIS A 87 -8.35 6.37 15.76
C HIS A 87 -7.00 6.88 15.26
N LEU A 88 -6.59 6.41 14.08
CA LEU A 88 -5.39 6.80 13.36
C LEU A 88 -5.63 6.62 11.86
N SER A 89 -5.22 7.61 11.07
CA SER A 89 -5.23 7.54 9.60
C SER A 89 -3.83 7.77 9.06
N PHE A 90 -3.45 7.06 8.00
CA PHE A 90 -2.16 7.25 7.34
C PHE A 90 -2.18 6.82 5.87
N ASN A 91 -1.28 7.40 5.06
CA ASN A 91 -1.09 6.98 3.68
C ASN A 91 -0.17 5.76 3.64
N ALA A 92 -0.76 4.57 3.47
CA ALA A 92 -0.01 3.33 3.35
C ALA A 92 0.86 3.27 2.08
N TYR A 93 0.44 4.00 1.05
CA TYR A 93 1.23 4.26 -0.15
C TYR A 93 0.88 5.61 -0.77
N ASP A 94 1.88 6.41 -1.14
CA ASP A 94 1.68 7.66 -1.88
C ASP A 94 2.78 7.83 -2.93
N GLU A 95 2.40 7.75 -4.21
CA GLU A 95 3.32 7.89 -5.33
C GLU A 95 4.03 9.25 -5.37
N SER A 96 3.39 10.32 -4.88
CA SER A 96 3.99 11.65 -4.82
C SER A 96 5.13 11.71 -3.80
N GLN A 97 4.96 11.07 -2.64
CA GLN A 97 5.98 10.97 -1.59
C GLN A 97 7.14 10.07 -2.03
N ARG A 98 6.83 8.97 -2.72
CA ARG A 98 7.83 8.10 -3.34
C ARG A 98 8.72 8.83 -4.33
N LYS A 99 8.14 9.71 -5.17
CA LYS A 99 8.89 10.55 -6.10
C LYS A 99 9.78 11.58 -5.40
N LYS A 100 9.39 12.05 -4.21
CA LYS A 100 10.12 13.05 -3.41
C LYS A 100 11.27 12.49 -2.56
N GLY A 101 11.53 11.19 -2.63
CA GLY A 101 12.69 10.57 -1.99
C GLY A 101 12.37 9.55 -0.89
N MET A 102 11.10 9.16 -0.70
CA MET A 102 10.82 7.98 0.13
C MET A 102 11.52 6.74 -0.45
N PRO A 103 12.01 5.83 0.42
CA PRO A 103 12.65 4.59 -0.01
C PRO A 103 11.82 3.83 -1.05
N LYS A 104 12.47 3.46 -2.17
CA LYS A 104 11.82 2.70 -3.26
C LYS A 104 11.80 1.20 -2.91
N LEU A 105 11.11 0.86 -1.83
CA LEU A 105 10.94 -0.51 -1.39
C LEU A 105 9.83 -1.19 -2.19
N HIS A 106 9.99 -2.51 -2.41
CA HIS A 106 8.92 -3.34 -2.95
C HIS A 106 7.95 -3.81 -1.88
N GLU A 107 8.37 -3.77 -0.63
CA GLU A 107 7.59 -4.13 0.54
C GLU A 107 7.49 -2.95 1.50
N LEU A 108 6.27 -2.58 1.85
CA LEU A 108 5.93 -1.42 2.66
C LEU A 108 5.26 -1.92 3.94
N THR A 109 6.03 -2.02 5.00
CA THR A 109 5.56 -2.61 6.27
C THR A 109 5.27 -1.51 7.28
N TRP A 110 4.00 -1.43 7.66
CA TRP A 110 3.45 -0.55 8.68
C TRP A 110 3.16 -1.34 9.94
N GLU A 111 3.56 -0.81 11.09
CA GLU A 111 3.33 -1.44 12.39
C GLU A 111 2.62 -0.46 13.31
N ILE A 112 1.52 -0.92 13.90
CA ILE A 112 0.71 -0.14 14.81
C ILE A 112 1.04 -0.59 16.23
N LYS A 113 1.76 0.26 16.96
CA LYS A 113 2.24 0.00 18.31
C LYS A 113 1.51 0.88 19.32
N ASP A 114 1.88 0.72 20.58
CA ASP A 114 1.22 1.40 21.69
C ASP A 114 1.44 2.90 21.74
N ASP A 115 2.63 3.30 21.32
CA ASP A 115 3.16 4.65 21.28
C ASP A 115 2.96 5.33 19.93
N GLY A 116 2.67 4.57 18.86
CA GLY A 116 2.28 5.16 17.59
C GLY A 116 2.48 4.27 16.37
N LEU A 117 2.68 4.93 15.22
CA LEU A 117 2.81 4.31 13.91
C LEU A 117 4.27 4.20 13.51
N TYR A 118 4.65 3.03 13.01
CA TYR A 118 5.99 2.73 12.53
C TYR A 118 5.96 2.33 11.07
N PHE A 119 7.01 2.70 10.33
CA PHE A 119 7.26 2.26 8.96
C PHE A 119 8.65 1.63 8.89
N ALA A 120 8.71 0.38 8.44
CA ALA A 120 9.95 -0.40 8.38
C ALA A 120 10.73 -0.40 9.72
N GLY A 121 10.02 -0.44 10.85
CA GLY A 121 10.61 -0.41 12.20
C GLY A 121 10.98 0.98 12.73
N PHE A 122 10.86 2.05 11.93
CA PHE A 122 11.14 3.43 12.36
C PHE A 122 9.85 4.19 12.71
N PRO A 123 9.83 4.99 13.78
CA PRO A 123 8.66 5.76 14.17
C PRO A 123 8.33 6.84 13.14
N VAL A 124 7.06 6.90 12.70
CA VAL A 124 6.53 7.91 11.77
C VAL A 124 5.68 8.94 12.52
N SER A 125 4.87 8.50 13.46
CA SER A 125 4.21 9.38 14.43
C SER A 125 4.31 8.77 15.81
N ILE A 126 4.78 9.59 16.76
CA ILE A 126 4.85 9.26 18.19
C ILE A 126 3.78 10.08 18.90
N ALA A 127 2.56 9.57 18.89
CA ALA A 127 1.45 10.15 19.63
C ALA A 127 0.49 9.02 20.01
N PRO A 128 0.07 8.90 21.28
CA PRO A 128 -0.98 7.96 21.64
C PRO A 128 -2.26 8.40 20.92
N TRP A 129 -2.69 7.60 19.93
CA TRP A 129 -3.99 7.61 19.27
C TRP A 129 -4.87 8.84 19.53
N VAL A 130 -4.98 9.74 18.55
CA VAL A 130 -5.78 10.96 18.68
C VAL A 130 -7.22 10.59 19.05
N SER A 131 -7.70 11.06 20.20
CA SER A 131 -9.11 11.09 20.55
C SER A 131 -9.71 12.37 19.95
N GLN A 132 -10.76 12.24 19.15
CA GLN A 132 -11.73 13.34 19.02
C GLN A 132 -12.45 13.54 20.36
#